data_AF-A0A137QH91-F1
#
_entry.id   AF-A0A137QH91-F1
#
_cell.length_a   1.000
_cell.length_b   1.000
_cell.length_c   1.000
_cell.angle_alpha   90.00
_cell.angle_beta   90.00
_cell.angle_gamma   90.00
#
_symmetry.space_group_name_H-M   'P 1'
#
loop_
_entity.id
_entity.type
_entity.pdbx_description
1 polymer ?
#
loop_
_entity_poly.entity_id
_entity_poly.type
_entity_poly.pdbx_seq_one_letter_code
_entity_poly.pdbx_strand_id
1 'polypeptide(L)'
;MPLESKDTVSGNKINTDDLPPPEAGLKPHNYREQFSGRQVTSQFIDPCYEASKASMDCLNRHNYDRDACLDYFQAYRDCKKTWIQQRKEDRKAGRPTQ
;
A
#
# COMPACT_ATOMS: atom_id res chain seq x y z
N MET A 1 -9.83 -6.18 -29.66
CA MET A 1 -8.69 -6.31 -28.73
C MET A 1 -7.43 -5.94 -29.50
N PRO A 2 -6.43 -5.23 -28.95
CA PRO A 2 -6.43 -4.25 -27.85
C PRO A 2 -5.87 -2.87 -28.33
N LEU A 3 -6.33 -1.78 -27.72
CA LEU A 3 -5.65 -0.48 -27.77
C LEU A 3 -5.11 -0.24 -26.36
N GLU A 4 -3.85 -0.57 -26.13
CA GLU A 4 -3.15 -0.25 -24.89
C GLU A 4 -2.40 1.09 -25.04
N SER A 5 -2.93 2.04 -24.27
CA SER A 5 -2.36 3.21 -23.61
C SER A 5 -0.94 3.66 -23.99
N LYS A 6 -0.90 4.85 -24.59
CA LYS A 6 0.25 5.75 -24.58
C LYS A 6 0.25 6.54 -23.28
N ASP A 7 1.18 6.27 -22.39
CA ASP A 7 1.61 7.24 -21.39
C ASP A 7 3.11 7.49 -21.59
N THR A 8 3.39 8.59 -22.29
CA THR A 8 4.72 9.18 -22.42
C THR A 8 4.95 10.08 -21.21
N VAL A 9 5.84 9.69 -20.30
CA VAL A 9 6.47 10.62 -19.35
C VAL A 9 7.98 10.43 -19.42
N SER A 10 8.65 11.49 -19.88
CA SER A 10 10.09 11.64 -19.97
C SER A 10 10.59 12.44 -18.75
N GLY A 11 11.51 11.87 -17.97
CA GLY A 11 12.24 12.60 -16.92
C GLY A 11 13.05 11.71 -15.98
N ASN A 12 14.35 11.58 -16.26
CA ASN A 12 15.43 11.02 -15.42
C ASN A 12 15.23 9.63 -14.77
N LYS A 13 15.84 8.60 -15.40
CA LYS A 13 16.09 7.28 -14.79
C LYS A 13 17.12 7.42 -13.66
N ILE A 14 16.65 7.45 -12.41
CA ILE A 14 17.45 7.05 -11.25
C ILE A 14 17.17 5.56 -11.05
N ASN A 15 18.22 4.72 -10.99
CA ASN A 15 18.09 3.27 -11.02
C ASN A 15 17.18 2.77 -9.88
N THR A 16 16.00 2.29 -10.28
CA THR A 16 14.92 1.73 -9.44
C THR A 16 15.15 0.25 -9.09
N ASP A 17 16.33 -0.30 -9.36
CA ASP A 17 16.58 -1.75 -9.38
C ASP A 17 16.46 -2.47 -8.03
N ASP A 18 16.37 -1.74 -6.91
CA ASP A 18 16.16 -2.34 -5.58
C ASP A 18 14.84 -1.92 -4.91
N LEU A 19 13.97 -1.14 -5.57
CA LEU A 19 12.64 -0.90 -5.00
C LEU A 19 11.69 -2.04 -5.37
N PRO A 20 10.93 -2.59 -4.40
CA PRO A 20 9.87 -3.51 -4.74
C PRO A 20 8.90 -2.77 -5.68
N PRO A 21 8.34 -3.47 -6.69
CA PRO A 21 7.33 -2.87 -7.56
C PRO A 21 6.23 -2.19 -6.73
N PRO A 22 5.67 -1.05 -7.17
CA PRO A 22 4.56 -0.39 -6.48
C PRO A 22 3.40 -1.35 -6.17
N GLU A 23 3.23 -2.34 -7.05
CA GLU A 23 2.24 -3.40 -6.94
C GLU A 23 2.44 -4.36 -5.77
N ALA A 24 3.69 -4.53 -5.30
CA ALA A 24 4.00 -5.41 -4.18
C ALA A 24 3.43 -4.89 -2.84
N GLY A 25 3.22 -3.57 -2.72
CA GLY A 25 2.57 -2.94 -1.57
C GLY A 25 1.04 -3.01 -1.58
N LEU A 26 0.42 -3.52 -2.65
CA LEU A 26 -1.05 -3.54 -2.80
C LEU A 26 -1.74 -4.57 -1.92
N LYS A 27 -1.04 -5.64 -1.53
CA LYS A 27 -1.62 -6.67 -0.66
C LYS A 27 -1.43 -6.25 0.79
N PRO A 28 -2.49 -5.85 1.52
CA PRO A 28 -2.37 -5.67 2.95
C PRO A 28 -1.89 -7.00 3.56
N HIS A 29 -0.98 -6.93 4.53
CA HIS A 29 -0.70 -8.10 5.37
C HIS A 29 -2.02 -8.61 5.95
N ASN A 30 -2.09 -9.91 6.25
CA ASN A 30 -3.28 -10.50 6.82
C ASN A 30 -3.59 -9.82 8.17
N TYR A 31 -4.46 -8.82 8.12
CA TYR A 31 -4.72 -7.95 9.27
C TYR A 31 -5.33 -8.77 10.41
N ARG A 32 -6.05 -9.87 10.09
CA ARG A 32 -6.60 -10.77 11.10
C ARG A 32 -5.49 -11.43 11.92
N GLU A 33 -4.36 -11.80 11.33
CA GLU A 33 -3.20 -12.30 12.08
C GLU A 33 -2.58 -11.20 12.96
N GLN A 34 -2.50 -9.97 12.46
CA GLN A 34 -1.98 -8.83 13.25
C GLN A 34 -2.85 -8.50 14.47
N PHE A 35 -4.16 -8.76 14.40
CA PHE A 35 -5.09 -8.60 15.51
C PHE A 35 -5.30 -9.88 16.32
N SER A 36 -4.94 -11.06 15.81
CA SER A 36 -5.16 -12.33 16.48
C SER A 36 -4.47 -12.38 17.84
N GLY A 37 -5.26 -12.58 18.91
CA GLY A 37 -4.76 -12.61 20.28
C GLY A 37 -4.53 -11.23 20.90
N ARG A 38 -4.87 -10.13 20.20
CA ARG A 38 -4.87 -8.77 20.74
C ARG A 38 -6.31 -8.35 21.03
N GLN A 39 -6.66 -8.27 22.32
CA GLN A 39 -7.99 -7.82 22.77
C GLN A 39 -8.36 -6.40 22.32
N VAL A 40 -7.38 -5.59 21.91
CA VAL A 40 -7.58 -4.21 21.45
C VAL A 40 -6.97 -4.04 20.08
N THR A 41 -7.75 -3.56 19.11
CA THR A 41 -7.21 -3.01 17.87
C THR A 41 -6.43 -1.76 18.22
N SER A 42 -5.11 -1.91 18.39
CA SER A 42 -4.22 -0.82 18.80
C SER A 42 -4.17 0.28 17.75
N GLN A 43 -4.09 1.54 18.20
CA GLN A 43 -3.86 2.72 17.36
C GLN A 43 -2.53 2.68 16.59
N PHE A 44 -1.62 1.76 16.95
CA PHE A 44 -0.29 1.62 16.36
C PHE A 44 -0.21 0.55 15.26
N ILE A 45 -1.31 -0.14 14.94
CA ILE A 45 -1.32 -1.16 13.89
C ILE A 45 -1.59 -0.50 12.54
N ASP A 46 -0.54 -0.43 11.72
CA ASP A 46 -0.65 -0.08 10.30
C ASP A 46 -0.59 -1.35 9.44
N PRO A 47 -1.72 -1.84 8.91
CA PRO A 47 -1.74 -3.00 8.02
C PRO A 47 -1.13 -2.72 6.64
N CYS A 48 -0.82 -1.46 6.35
CA CYS A 48 -0.21 -0.98 5.11
C CYS A 48 1.24 -0.53 5.34
N TYR A 49 1.90 -1.03 6.39
CA TYR A 49 3.27 -0.68 6.74
C TYR A 49 4.25 -0.84 5.57
N GLU A 50 4.18 -1.94 4.82
CA GLU A 50 5.08 -2.18 3.67
C GLU A 50 4.87 -1.15 2.55
N ALA A 51 3.62 -0.78 2.25
CA ALA A 51 3.32 0.25 1.25
C ALA A 51 3.79 1.65 1.70
N SER A 52 3.67 1.94 3.01
CA SER A 52 4.19 3.16 3.62
C SER A 52 5.71 3.22 3.52
N LYS A 53 6.40 2.13 3.87
CA LYS A 53 7.85 1.99 3.77
C LYS A 53 8.33 2.17 2.33
N ALA A 54 7.71 1.49 1.37
CA ALA A 54 8.05 1.62 -0.05
C ALA A 54 7.88 3.06 -0.56
N SER A 55 6.82 3.76 -0.14
CA SER A 55 6.59 5.17 -0.48
C SER A 55 7.68 6.09 0.06
N MET A 56 8.14 5.84 1.29
CA MET A 56 9.23 6.59 1.91
C MET A 56 10.58 6.27 1.26
N ASP A 57 10.83 5.01 0.91
CA ASP A 57 12.04 4.60 0.21
C ASP A 57 12.13 5.23 -1.18
N CYS A 58 10.99 5.39 -1.88
CA CYS A 58 10.93 6.14 -3.13
C CYS A 58 11.34 7.61 -2.91
N LEU A 59 10.73 8.29 -1.94
CA LEU A 59 11.08 9.68 -1.63
C LEU A 59 12.57 9.85 -1.30
N ASN A 60 13.13 8.95 -0.50
CA ASN A 60 14.55 8.98 -0.14
C ASN A 60 15.49 8.88 -1.36
N ARG A 61 15.09 8.16 -2.41
CA ARG A 61 15.88 7.96 -3.63
C ARG A 61 15.65 9.03 -4.70
N HIS A 62 14.47 9.65 -4.69
CA HIS A 62 14.07 10.67 -5.65
C HIS A 62 14.18 12.10 -5.10
N ASN A 63 15.04 12.35 -4.11
CA ASN A 63 15.22 13.68 -3.48
C ASN A 63 13.90 14.29 -2.98
N TYR A 64 13.00 13.45 -2.47
CA TYR A 64 11.67 13.81 -2.01
C TYR A 64 10.77 14.40 -3.10
N ASP A 65 11.04 14.10 -4.37
CA ASP A 65 10.13 14.36 -5.48
C ASP A 65 8.88 13.48 -5.32
N ARG A 66 7.75 14.14 -5.10
CA ARG A 66 6.46 13.47 -4.90
C ARG A 66 5.88 12.94 -6.20
N ASP A 67 6.14 13.60 -7.32
CA ASP A 67 5.54 13.26 -8.60
C ASP A 67 6.15 11.96 -9.14
N ALA A 68 7.44 11.73 -8.86
CA ALA A 68 8.13 10.47 -9.14
C ALA A 68 7.59 9.27 -8.34
N CYS A 69 6.87 9.49 -7.24
CA CYS A 69 6.45 8.46 -6.29
C CYS A 69 4.93 8.26 -6.21
N LEU A 70 4.15 8.83 -7.15
CA LEU A 70 2.68 8.78 -7.12
C LEU A 70 2.13 7.36 -7.08
N ASP A 71 2.74 6.41 -7.78
CA ASP A 71 2.29 5.02 -7.81
C ASP A 71 2.44 4.31 -6.46
N TYR A 72 3.51 4.61 -5.71
CA TYR A 72 3.70 4.08 -4.36
C TYR A 72 2.66 4.66 -3.38
N PHE A 73 2.36 5.96 -3.51
CA PHE A 73 1.29 6.58 -2.72
C PHE A 73 -0.09 6.02 -3.07
N GLN A 74 -0.31 5.72 -4.35
CA GLN A 74 -1.55 5.10 -4.81
C GLN A 74 -1.68 3.69 -4.20
N ALA A 75 -0.61 2.90 -4.20
CA ALA A 75 -0.59 1.60 -3.55
C ALA A 75 -0.93 1.67 -2.05
N TYR A 76 -0.37 2.65 -1.32
CA TYR A 76 -0.73 2.87 0.09
C TYR A 76 -2.22 3.21 0.28
N ARG A 77 -2.79 4.07 -0.57
CA ARG A 77 -4.22 4.42 -0.53
C ARG A 77 -5.11 3.21 -0.81
N ASP A 78 -4.74 2.39 -1.78
CA ASP A 78 -5.49 1.19 -2.17
C ASP A 78 -5.42 0.10 -1.11
N CYS A 79 -4.27 -0.09 -0.47
CA CYS A 79 -4.13 -0.95 0.70
C CYS A 79 -5.08 -0.50 1.82
N LYS A 80 -5.08 0.81 2.14
CA LYS A 80 -5.95 1.36 3.21
C LYS A 80 -7.43 1.21 2.86
N LYS A 81 -7.80 1.44 1.61
CA LYS A 81 -9.18 1.25 1.11
C LYS A 81 -9.61 -0.21 1.27
N THR A 82 -8.77 -1.15 0.85
CA THR A 82 -9.01 -2.59 0.98
C THR A 82 -9.17 -2.99 2.43
N TRP A 83 -8.31 -2.50 3.33
CA TRP A 83 -8.42 -2.78 4.77
C TRP A 83 -9.74 -2.28 5.37
N ILE A 84 -10.13 -1.04 5.08
CA ILE A 84 -11.40 -0.49 5.56
C ILE A 84 -12.59 -1.28 5.01
N GLN A 85 -12.51 -1.71 3.75
CA GLN A 85 -13.55 -2.53 3.13
C GLN A 85 -13.67 -3.90 3.81
N GLN A 86 -12.54 -4.58 4.05
CA GLN A 86 -12.50 -5.85 4.78
C GLN A 86 -13.07 -5.71 6.20
N ARG A 87 -12.75 -4.63 6.92
CA ARG A 87 -13.34 -4.37 8.25
C ARG A 87 -14.86 -4.14 8.21
N LYS A 88 -15.37 -3.47 7.17
CA LYS A 88 -16.81 -3.28 6.98
C LYS A 88 -17.51 -4.61 6.69
N GLU A 89 -16.89 -5.45 5.86
CA GLU A 89 -17.39 -6.78 5.52
C GLU A 89 -17.38 -7.72 6.72
N ASP A 90 -16.28 -7.74 7.49
CA ASP A 90 -16.19 -8.53 8.73
C ASP A 90 -17.27 -8.11 9.73
N ARG A 91 -17.53 -6.80 9.88
CA ARG A 91 -18.64 -6.29 10.72
C ARG A 91 -20.01 -6.75 10.19
N LYS A 92 -20.23 -6.69 8.87
CA LYS A 92 -21.49 -7.13 8.25
C LYS A 92 -21.70 -8.64 8.38
N ALA A 93 -20.63 -9.41 8.31
CA ALA A 93 -20.64 -10.86 8.43
C ALA A 93 -20.62 -11.36 9.89
N GLY A 94 -20.60 -10.46 10.88
CA GLY A 94 -20.53 -10.81 12.29
C GLY A 94 -19.21 -11.49 12.69
N ARG A 95 -18.14 -11.32 11.91
CA ARG A 95 -16.82 -11.88 12.21
C ARG A 95 -16.17 -11.02 13.30
N PRO A 96 -15.91 -11.58 14.48
CA PRO A 96 -15.31 -10.80 15.55
C PRO A 96 -13.83 -10.52 15.22
N THR A 97 -13.38 -9.29 15.50
CA THR A 97 -11.96 -8.93 15.57
C THR A 97 -11.44 -9.41 16.92
N GLN A 98 -10.97 -10.65 16.99
CA GLN A 98 -10.41 -11.30 18.20
C GLN A 98 -9.00 -11.81 17.90
#